data_AF-A0A932QAP4-F1
#
_entry.id   AF-A0A932QAP4-F1
#
_cell.length_a   1.000
_cell.length_b   1.000
_cell.length_c   1.000
_cell.angle_alpha   90.00
_cell.angle_beta   90.00
_cell.angle_gamma   90.00
#
_symmetry.space_group_name_H-M   'P 1'
#
loop_
_entity.id
_entity.type
_entity.pdbx_description
1 polymer ?
#
loop_
_entity_poly.entity_id
_entity_poly.type
_entity_poly.pdbx_seq_one_letter_code
_entity_poly.pdbx_strand_id
1 'polypeptide(L)'
;MFFILILVFGSVKWALIIMVNVALARVGGVLALFLTGNNFSVSSGIGFLAVFGVSIQTGVLLVTYINQLRARGSSIRDAVIEGSILRLRPIMMTALVATFGLLPAAFSHEIGSDSQRPLAIVIVGGLITDLVMGFFLLPTLYLWFARPDDKLGEDGTGD
;
A
#
# COMPACT_ATOMS: atom_id res chain seq x y z
N MET A 1 -4.71 12.93 4.91
CA MET A 1 -4.13 12.15 3.79
C MET A 1 -4.85 12.37 2.48
N PHE A 2 -6.17 12.20 2.39
CA PHE A 2 -6.90 12.41 1.14
C PHE A 2 -6.62 13.77 0.47
N PHE A 3 -6.68 14.88 1.22
CA PHE A 3 -6.31 16.21 0.70
C PHE A 3 -4.87 16.28 0.18
N ILE A 4 -3.90 15.66 0.88
CA ILE A 4 -2.50 15.63 0.45
C ILE A 4 -2.36 14.86 -0.86
N LEU A 5 -3.06 13.74 -1.02
CA LEU A 5 -3.08 12.99 -2.29
C LEU A 5 -3.64 13.82 -3.44
N ILE A 6 -4.69 14.61 -3.18
CA ILE A 6 -5.23 15.53 -4.21
C ILE A 6 -4.18 16.57 -4.59
N LEU A 7 -3.43 17.13 -3.63
CA LEU A 7 -2.36 18.07 -3.91
C LEU A 7 -1.21 17.43 -4.70
N VAL A 8 -0.81 16.20 -4.35
CA VAL A 8 0.28 15.47 -5.02
C VAL A 8 -0.07 15.09 -6.46
N PHE A 9 -1.31 14.70 -6.72
CA PHE A 9 -1.74 14.21 -8.04
C PHE A 9 -2.58 15.21 -8.83
N GLY A 10 -2.89 16.38 -8.28
CA GLY A 10 -3.81 17.35 -8.89
C GLY A 10 -5.19 16.76 -9.26
N SER A 11 -5.55 15.59 -8.74
CA SER A 11 -6.68 14.80 -9.23
C SER A 11 -7.32 13.97 -8.13
N VAL A 12 -8.62 14.23 -7.91
CA VAL A 12 -9.46 13.52 -6.95
C VAL A 12 -9.57 12.03 -7.32
N LYS A 13 -9.55 11.70 -8.61
CA LYS A 13 -9.67 10.32 -9.09
C LYS A 13 -8.53 9.44 -8.59
N TRP A 14 -7.29 9.89 -8.75
CA TRP A 14 -6.10 9.14 -8.31
C TRP A 14 -6.03 9.03 -6.79
N ALA A 15 -6.36 10.11 -6.08
CA ALA A 15 -6.46 10.09 -4.63
C ALA A 15 -7.50 9.05 -4.15
N LEU A 16 -8.66 8.98 -4.80
CA LEU A 16 -9.73 8.05 -4.43
C LEU A 16 -9.34 6.58 -4.69
N ILE A 17 -8.69 6.28 -5.82
CA ILE A 17 -8.18 4.94 -6.14
C ILE A 17 -7.19 4.46 -5.07
N ILE A 18 -6.24 5.31 -4.67
CA ILE A 18 -5.27 4.98 -3.61
C ILE A 18 -6.00 4.78 -2.28
N MET A 19 -6.94 5.65 -1.92
CA MET A 19 -7.70 5.53 -0.68
C MET A 19 -8.51 4.23 -0.61
N VAL A 20 -9.11 3.79 -1.72
CA VAL A 20 -9.80 2.50 -1.80
C VAL A 20 -8.81 1.37 -1.53
N ASN A 21 -7.65 1.36 -2.20
CA ASN A 21 -6.64 0.32 -1.97
C ASN A 21 -6.20 0.25 -0.49
N VAL A 22 -5.94 1.40 0.12
CA VAL A 22 -5.54 1.52 1.52
C VAL A 22 -6.63 0.99 2.47
N ALA A 23 -7.91 1.27 2.17
CA ALA A 23 -9.03 0.75 2.94
C ALA A 23 -9.16 -0.77 2.83
N LEU A 24 -8.92 -1.36 1.65
CA LEU A 24 -8.92 -2.82 1.50
C LEU A 24 -7.73 -3.49 2.20
N ALA A 25 -6.55 -2.88 2.17
CA ALA A 25 -5.37 -3.40 2.88
C ALA A 25 -5.61 -3.56 4.40
N ARG A 26 -6.44 -2.69 5.01
CA ARG A 26 -6.84 -2.81 6.43
C ARG A 26 -7.51 -4.12 6.76
N VAL A 27 -8.31 -4.65 5.84
CA VAL A 27 -9.12 -5.86 6.07
C VAL A 27 -8.22 -7.01 6.48
N GLY A 28 -7.01 -7.09 5.93
CA GLY A 28 -6.00 -8.07 6.30
C GLY A 28 -5.60 -8.06 7.77
N GLY A 29 -5.33 -6.88 8.33
CA GLY A 29 -4.97 -6.74 9.73
C GLY A 29 -6.12 -7.08 10.68
N VAL A 30 -7.36 -6.73 10.30
CA VAL A 30 -8.56 -7.10 11.08
C VAL A 30 -8.79 -8.61 11.04
N LEU A 31 -8.69 -9.22 9.86
CA LEU A 31 -8.81 -10.66 9.70
C LEU A 31 -7.71 -11.41 10.46
N ALA A 32 -6.48 -10.91 10.48
CA ALA A 32 -5.38 -11.54 11.22
C ALA A 32 -5.62 -11.53 12.73
N LEU A 33 -6.12 -10.41 13.30
CA LEU A 33 -6.52 -10.37 14.70
C LEU A 33 -7.65 -11.36 15.00
N PHE A 34 -8.67 -11.39 14.14
CA PHE A 34 -9.82 -12.29 14.28
C PHE A 34 -9.39 -13.76 14.24
N LEU A 35 -8.56 -14.16 13.28
CA LEU A 35 -8.05 -15.52 13.13
C LEU A 35 -7.13 -15.94 14.28
N THR A 36 -6.36 -15.00 14.83
CA THR A 36 -5.45 -15.27 15.95
C THR A 36 -6.15 -15.15 17.31
N GLY A 37 -7.45 -14.86 17.34
CA GLY A 37 -8.24 -14.69 18.58
C GLY A 37 -7.79 -13.53 19.47
N ASN A 38 -7.06 -12.56 18.91
CA ASN A 38 -6.55 -11.40 19.66
C ASN A 38 -7.57 -10.26 19.61
N ASN A 39 -7.80 -9.62 20.75
CA ASN A 39 -8.69 -8.46 20.84
C ASN A 39 -8.05 -7.21 20.24
N PHE A 40 -8.89 -6.29 19.78
CA PHE A 40 -8.43 -4.96 19.38
C PHE A 40 -7.91 -4.19 20.60
N SER A 41 -6.66 -3.75 20.52
CA SER A 41 -5.96 -3.03 21.59
C SER A 41 -5.37 -1.71 21.08
N VAL A 42 -4.89 -0.86 22.00
CA VAL A 42 -4.18 0.38 21.64
C VAL A 42 -2.95 0.07 20.75
N SER A 43 -2.22 -1.00 21.07
CA SER A 43 -1.06 -1.44 20.28
C SER A 43 -1.44 -1.97 18.90
N SER A 44 -2.58 -2.67 18.78
CA SER A 44 -3.15 -3.05 17.48
C SER A 44 -3.44 -1.81 16.61
N GLY A 45 -4.00 -0.75 17.22
CA GLY A 45 -4.27 0.52 16.57
C GLY A 45 -3.01 1.16 15.97
N ILE A 46 -1.90 1.15 16.71
CA ILE A 46 -0.59 1.61 16.21
C ILE A 46 -0.12 0.76 15.02
N GLY A 47 -0.35 -0.55 15.06
CA GLY A 47 -0.05 -1.45 13.93
C GLY A 47 -0.83 -1.10 12.67
N PHE A 48 -2.12 -0.81 12.81
CA PHE A 48 -2.93 -0.34 11.68
C PHE A 48 -2.40 0.99 11.14
N LEU A 49 -2.02 1.93 12.01
CA LEU A 49 -1.41 3.19 11.56
C LEU A 49 -0.10 2.95 10.79
N ALA A 50 0.74 2.01 11.23
CA ALA A 50 1.97 1.66 10.52
C ALA A 50 1.67 1.12 9.10
N VAL A 51 0.75 0.16 8.98
CA VAL A 51 0.31 -0.37 7.67
C VAL A 51 -0.30 0.75 6.82
N PHE A 52 -0.78 1.85 7.40
CA PHE A 52 -1.43 2.95 6.66
C PHE A 52 -0.45 3.76 5.89
N GLY A 53 0.65 4.12 6.55
CA GLY A 53 1.76 4.79 5.90
C GLY A 53 2.29 3.94 4.76
N VAL A 54 2.51 2.65 5.00
CA VAL A 54 3.03 1.72 3.98
C VAL A 54 2.09 1.60 2.78
N SER A 55 0.80 1.35 2.98
CA SER A 55 -0.17 1.25 1.88
C SER A 55 -0.25 2.53 1.04
N ILE A 56 -0.23 3.71 1.69
CA ILE A 56 -0.23 4.99 0.98
C ILE A 56 1.07 5.14 0.18
N GLN A 57 2.22 4.86 0.79
CA GLN A 57 3.51 4.95 0.12
C GLN A 57 3.54 4.04 -1.11
N THR A 58 3.12 2.78 -0.98
CA THR A 58 3.02 1.82 -2.08
C THR A 58 2.13 2.34 -3.21
N GLY A 59 0.95 2.86 -2.87
CA GLY A 59 0.01 3.42 -3.85
C GLY A 59 0.54 4.64 -4.59
N VAL A 60 1.09 5.60 -3.85
CA VAL A 60 1.69 6.82 -4.42
C VAL A 60 2.86 6.46 -5.34
N LEU A 61 3.75 5.59 -4.85
CA LEU A 61 4.98 5.20 -5.52
C LEU A 61 4.70 4.50 -6.87
N LEU A 62 3.67 3.66 -6.92
CA LEU A 62 3.27 2.97 -8.14
C LEU A 62 2.62 3.94 -9.14
N VAL A 63 1.64 4.74 -8.71
CA VAL A 63 0.93 5.70 -9.58
C VAL A 63 1.90 6.72 -10.18
N THR A 64 2.80 7.29 -9.37
CA THR A 64 3.83 8.23 -9.85
C THR A 64 4.73 7.59 -10.90
N TYR A 65 5.14 6.33 -10.70
CA TYR A 65 6.05 5.66 -11.62
C TYR A 65 5.38 5.32 -12.95
N ILE A 66 4.13 4.84 -12.91
CA ILE A 66 3.33 4.63 -14.13
C ILE A 66 3.16 5.95 -14.89
N ASN A 67 2.91 7.06 -14.18
CA ASN A 67 2.78 8.36 -14.84
C ASN A 67 4.11 8.84 -15.44
N GLN A 68 5.25 8.61 -14.78
CA GLN A 68 6.57 8.91 -15.36
C GLN A 68 6.83 8.12 -16.64
N LEU A 69 6.44 6.84 -16.70
CA LEU A 69 6.52 6.02 -17.91
C LEU A 69 5.60 6.56 -19.02
N ARG A 70 4.39 7.00 -18.68
CA ARG A 70 3.49 7.66 -19.63
C ARG A 70 4.03 8.98 -20.15
N ALA A 71 4.71 9.76 -19.31
CA ALA A 71 5.37 11.01 -19.72
C ALA A 71 6.50 10.76 -20.73
N ARG A 72 7.16 9.60 -20.65
CA ARG A 72 8.18 9.14 -21.61
C ARG A 72 7.60 8.56 -22.92
N GLY A 73 6.28 8.60 -23.09
CA GLY A 73 5.60 8.16 -24.31
C GLY A 73 5.11 6.71 -24.30
N SER A 74 5.26 5.96 -23.20
CA SER A 74 4.73 4.60 -23.11
C SER A 74 3.20 4.60 -23.14
N SER A 75 2.62 3.58 -23.79
CA SER A 75 1.17 3.38 -23.76
C SER A 75 0.70 3.12 -22.32
N ILE A 76 -0.58 3.39 -22.00
CA ILE A 76 -1.13 3.16 -20.65
C ILE A 76 -0.87 1.72 -20.19
N ARG A 77 -1.10 0.75 -21.08
CA ARG A 77 -0.95 -0.66 -20.76
C ARG A 77 0.51 -1.02 -20.49
N ASP A 78 1.43 -0.56 -21.34
CA ASP A 78 2.85 -0.85 -21.19
C ASP A 78 3.41 -0.19 -19.93
N ALA A 79 3.05 1.07 -19.68
CA ALA A 79 3.44 1.81 -18.47
C ALA A 79 2.94 1.13 -17.18
N VAL A 80 1.71 0.60 -17.18
CA VAL A 80 1.16 -0.14 -16.03
C VAL A 80 1.92 -1.45 -15.81
N ILE A 81 2.18 -2.22 -16.87
CA ILE A 81 2.87 -3.51 -16.77
C ILE A 81 4.33 -3.28 -16.32
N GLU A 82 5.06 -2.42 -17.00
CA GLU A 82 6.45 -2.11 -16.71
C GLU A 82 6.59 -1.49 -15.32
N GLY A 83 5.73 -0.54 -14.97
CA GLY A 83 5.70 0.08 -13.65
C GLY A 83 5.41 -0.94 -12.54
N SER A 84 4.47 -1.86 -12.76
CA SER A 84 4.17 -2.91 -11.79
C SER A 84 5.34 -3.88 -11.61
N ILE A 85 6.00 -4.31 -12.69
CA ILE A 85 7.16 -5.22 -12.64
C ILE A 85 8.34 -4.58 -11.91
N LEU A 86 8.64 -3.31 -12.20
CA LEU A 86 9.77 -2.60 -11.58
C LEU A 86 9.54 -2.32 -10.10
N ARG A 87 8.29 -2.18 -9.67
CA ARG A 87 7.92 -1.97 -8.26
C ARG A 87 7.69 -3.26 -7.48
N LEU A 88 7.38 -4.37 -8.17
CA LEU A 88 7.16 -5.69 -7.56
C LEU A 88 8.33 -6.10 -6.66
N ARG A 89 9.57 -6.01 -7.16
CA ARG A 89 10.76 -6.43 -6.39
C ARG A 89 10.97 -5.61 -5.10
N PRO A 90 11.02 -4.25 -5.14
CA PRO A 90 11.17 -3.46 -3.91
C PRO A 90 10.06 -3.66 -2.89
N ILE A 91 8.79 -3.68 -3.33
CA ILE A 91 7.65 -3.82 -2.42
C ILE A 91 7.67 -5.21 -1.77
N MET A 92 7.94 -6.27 -2.54
CA MET A 92 8.13 -7.62 -2.00
C MET A 92 9.25 -7.67 -0.96
N MET A 93 10.41 -7.07 -1.26
CA MET A 93 11.55 -7.06 -0.33
C MET A 93 11.17 -6.44 1.01
N THR A 94 10.55 -5.26 1.00
CA THR A 94 10.15 -4.57 2.23
C THR A 94 9.07 -5.33 3.02
N ALA A 95 8.06 -5.84 2.34
CA ALA A 95 7.00 -6.63 2.95
C ALA A 95 7.52 -7.93 3.56
N LEU A 96 8.42 -8.64 2.87
CA LEU A 96 9.02 -9.88 3.37
C LEU A 96 9.93 -9.63 4.58
N VAL A 97 10.77 -8.60 4.53
CA VAL A 97 11.65 -8.23 5.66
C VAL A 97 10.82 -7.90 6.89
N ALA A 98 9.80 -7.05 6.74
CA ALA A 98 8.93 -6.68 7.86
C ALA A 98 8.13 -7.88 8.38
N THR A 99 7.60 -8.71 7.48
CA THR A 99 6.84 -9.92 7.85
C THR A 99 7.72 -10.89 8.63
N PHE A 100 8.88 -11.28 8.09
CA PHE A 100 9.78 -12.21 8.77
C PHE A 100 10.37 -11.64 10.06
N GLY A 101 10.64 -10.33 10.11
CA GLY A 101 11.14 -9.67 11.32
C GLY A 101 10.12 -9.66 12.47
N LEU A 102 8.82 -9.56 12.16
CA LEU A 102 7.74 -9.50 13.14
C LEU A 102 7.04 -10.85 13.39
N LEU A 103 7.31 -11.86 12.56
CA LEU A 103 6.68 -13.18 12.69
C LEU A 103 6.93 -13.81 14.07
N PRO A 104 8.16 -13.83 14.64
CA PRO A 104 8.38 -14.38 15.98
C PRO A 104 7.62 -13.61 17.07
N ALA A 105 7.54 -12.28 16.94
CA ALA A 105 6.81 -11.44 17.88
C ALA A 105 5.28 -11.64 17.80
N ALA A 106 4.75 -12.00 16.63
CA ALA A 106 3.33 -12.33 16.45
C ALA A 106 2.94 -13.67 17.10
N PHE A 107 3.90 -14.60 17.24
CA PHE A 107 3.70 -15.93 17.83
C PHE A 107 4.22 -16.07 19.27
N SER A 108 4.81 -15.02 19.86
CA SER A 108 5.30 -15.11 21.23
C SER A 108 4.15 -15.23 22.24
N HIS A 109 4.39 -16.03 23.28
CA HIS A 109 3.44 -16.28 24.39
C HIS A 109 4.07 -15.98 25.75
N GLU A 110 5.17 -15.21 25.76
CA GLU A 110 5.91 -14.91 26.98
C GLU A 110 5.23 -13.80 27.80
N ILE A 111 5.48 -13.79 29.10
CA ILE A 111 4.97 -12.77 30.03
C ILE A 111 5.44 -11.39 29.56
N GLY A 112 4.49 -10.47 29.31
CA GLY A 112 4.76 -9.13 28.79
C GLY A 112 4.61 -8.96 27.27
N SER A 113 4.30 -10.05 26.53
CA SER A 113 4.02 -9.99 25.09
C SER A 113 2.61 -9.47 24.75
N ASP A 114 1.73 -9.30 25.73
CA ASP A 114 0.31 -8.94 25.54
C ASP A 114 0.09 -7.62 24.79
N SER A 115 1.04 -6.69 24.88
CA SER A 115 1.00 -5.42 24.14
C SER A 115 1.64 -5.53 22.75
N GLN A 116 2.74 -6.27 22.60
CA GLN A 116 3.49 -6.35 21.34
C GLN A 116 2.89 -7.32 20.33
N ARG A 117 2.26 -8.40 20.81
CA ARG A 117 1.71 -9.44 19.95
C ARG A 117 0.60 -8.91 19.02
N PRO A 118 -0.42 -8.18 19.51
CA PRO A 118 -1.47 -7.65 18.62
C PRO A 118 -0.92 -6.64 17.59
N LEU A 119 0.10 -5.85 17.98
CA LEU A 119 0.81 -4.94 17.07
C LEU A 119 1.47 -5.71 15.91
N ALA A 120 2.24 -6.77 16.22
CA ALA A 120 2.94 -7.58 15.24
C ALA A 120 1.96 -8.33 14.31
N ILE A 121 0.89 -8.92 14.86
CA ILE A 121 -0.15 -9.62 14.08
C ILE A 121 -0.80 -8.70 13.04
N VAL A 122 -1.19 -7.49 13.45
CA VAL A 122 -1.80 -6.51 12.55
C VAL A 122 -0.87 -6.11 11.42
N ILE A 123 0.40 -5.87 11.73
CA ILE A 123 1.39 -5.47 10.72
C ILE A 123 1.60 -6.61 9.72
N VAL A 124 1.83 -7.83 10.19
CA VAL A 124 2.04 -9.00 9.31
C VAL A 124 0.83 -9.24 8.42
N GLY A 125 -0.38 -9.34 8.99
CA GLY A 125 -1.60 -9.59 8.21
C GLY A 125 -1.95 -8.45 7.27
N GLY A 126 -1.74 -7.21 7.71
CA GLY A 126 -1.96 -6.01 6.93
C GLY A 126 -1.00 -5.92 5.73
N LEU A 127 0.29 -6.17 5.93
CA LEU A 127 1.29 -6.14 4.86
C LEU A 127 1.06 -7.24 3.81
N ILE A 128 0.72 -8.45 4.23
CA ILE A 128 0.40 -9.54 3.30
C ILE A 128 -0.79 -9.15 2.41
N THR A 129 -1.82 -8.57 3.01
CA THR A 129 -3.00 -8.13 2.26
C THR A 129 -2.72 -6.91 1.40
N ASP A 130 -1.94 -5.96 1.90
CA ASP A 130 -1.48 -4.78 1.14
C ASP A 130 -0.66 -5.18 -0.07
N LEU A 131 0.14 -6.24 0.04
CA LEU A 131 0.94 -6.77 -1.07
C LEU A 131 0.04 -7.32 -2.18
N VAL A 132 -0.96 -8.12 -1.81
CA VAL A 132 -1.91 -8.68 -2.78
C VAL A 132 -2.77 -7.57 -3.39
N MET A 133 -3.36 -6.70 -2.57
CA MET A 133 -4.20 -5.61 -3.07
C MET A 133 -3.36 -4.62 -3.89
N GLY A 134 -2.19 -4.22 -3.42
CA GLY A 134 -1.32 -3.27 -4.09
C GLY A 134 -0.81 -3.75 -5.46
N PHE A 135 -0.58 -5.05 -5.65
CA PHE A 135 -0.13 -5.58 -6.95
C PHE A 135 -1.25 -5.96 -7.90
N PHE A 136 -2.42 -6.36 -7.39
CA PHE A 136 -3.53 -6.73 -8.26
C PHE A 136 -4.51 -5.58 -8.43
N LEU A 137 -4.99 -5.00 -7.33
CA LEU A 137 -6.03 -3.98 -7.34
C LEU A 137 -5.54 -2.67 -7.96
N LEU A 138 -4.38 -2.14 -7.54
CA LEU A 138 -3.92 -0.84 -8.04
C LEU A 138 -3.62 -0.82 -9.54
N PRO A 139 -2.85 -1.77 -10.13
CA PRO A 139 -2.63 -1.81 -11.57
C PRO A 139 -3.93 -1.99 -12.36
N THR A 140 -4.84 -2.84 -11.89
CA THR A 140 -6.14 -3.06 -12.54
C THR A 140 -7.01 -1.82 -12.48
N LEU A 141 -7.13 -1.17 -11.31
CA LEU A 141 -7.88 0.08 -11.17
C LEU A 141 -7.24 1.20 -12.01
N TYR A 142 -5.91 1.28 -12.05
CA TYR A 142 -5.23 2.23 -12.92
C TYR A 142 -5.61 2.00 -14.38
N LEU A 143 -5.51 0.76 -14.88
CA LEU A 143 -5.83 0.43 -16.27
C LEU A 143 -7.30 0.74 -16.64
N TRP A 144 -8.22 0.54 -15.69
CA TRP A 144 -9.65 0.74 -15.91
C TRP A 144 -10.06 2.22 -15.90
N PHE A 145 -9.43 3.02 -15.04
CA PHE A 145 -9.77 4.44 -14.85
C PHE A 145 -8.84 5.42 -15.57
N ALA A 146 -7.68 4.97 -16.05
CA ALA A 146 -6.77 5.79 -16.85
C ALA A 146 -7.36 6.04 -18.24
N ARG A 147 -7.51 7.32 -18.59
CA ARG A 147 -7.81 7.76 -19.94
C ARG A 147 -6.53 8.26 -20.63
N PRO A 148 -6.45 8.19 -21.97
CA PRO A 148 -5.31 8.72 -22.72
C PRO A 148 -4.99 10.18 -22.38
N ASP A 149 -6.04 10.96 -22.06
CA ASP A 149 -5.99 12.39 -21.75
C ASP A 149 -5.55 12.69 -20.31
N ASP A 150 -5.52 11.69 -19.42
CA ASP A 150 -5.03 11.86 -18.05
C ASP A 150 -3.50 11.89 -18.02
N LYS A 151 -2.91 13.01 -18.44
CA LYS A 151 -1.54 13.34 -18.03
C LYS A 151 -1.64 14.08 -16.70
N LEU A 152 -1.02 13.56 -15.65
CA LEU A 152 -0.78 14.40 -14.47
C LEU A 152 0.06 15.58 -14.98
N GLY A 153 -0.42 16.80 -14.77
CA GLY A 153 0.33 18.00 -15.12
C GLY A 153 1.72 17.89 -14.54
N GLU A 154 2.74 18.05 -15.38
CA GLU A 154 4.08 18.36 -14.91
C GLU A 154 3.99 19.75 -14.28
N ASP A 155 3.75 19.81 -12.97
CA ASP A 155 4.11 21.00 -12.22
C ASP A 155 5.64 21.01 -12.13
N GLY A 156 6.23 22.01 -12.81
CA GLY A 156 7.62 22.12 -13.19
C GLY A 156 8.67 21.90 -12.10
N THR A 157 9.70 21.13 -12.46
CA THR A 157 11.07 21.23 -11.93
C THR A 157 11.96 20.40 -12.87
N GLY A 158 12.87 20.93 -13.66
CA GLY A 158 13.33 22.28 -13.97
C GLY A 158 14.32 22.16 -15.14
N ASP A 159 14.49 23.26 -15.88
CA ASP A 159 15.71 23.53 -16.65
C ASP A 159 16.97 23.42 -15.77
#